data_AF-A0A4Q3X1K8-F1
#
_entry.id   AF-A0A4Q3X1K8-F1
#
_cell.length_a   1.000
_cell.length_b   1.000
_cell.length_c   1.000
_cell.angle_alpha   90.00
_cell.angle_beta   90.00
_cell.angle_gamma   90.00
#
_symmetry.space_group_name_H-M   'P 1'
#
loop_
_entity.id
_entity.type
_entity.pdbx_description
1 polymer ?
#
loop_
_entity_poly.entity_id
_entity_poly.type
_entity_poly.pdbx_seq_one_letter_code
_entity_poly.pdbx_strand_id
1 'polypeptide(L)'
;MKSPILLAGLILGIATYSYAGPSNHAQPQPQRLHFARGTNSLVIKGHLGKRYPRPVYIVKTQAGQRLTIRAQGLSKSVDKSIVPLIFVTPPQGKYDGDKTAEYHTDSTKAGDYRIEVGVNQMATNAHNGPFELRVYAH
;
A
#
# COMPACT_ATOMS: atom_id res chain seq x y z
N MET A 1 22.71 51.47 -23.08
CA MET A 1 22.68 50.07 -22.64
C MET A 1 21.46 49.91 -21.73
N LYS A 2 20.44 49.17 -22.15
CA LYS A 2 19.17 48.99 -21.42
C LYS A 2 19.02 47.50 -21.12
N SER A 3 19.04 47.12 -19.85
CA SER A 3 18.78 45.76 -19.38
C SER A 3 17.28 45.44 -19.48
N PRO A 4 16.87 44.25 -19.96
CA PRO A 4 15.50 43.79 -19.77
C PRO A 4 15.35 43.07 -18.43
N ILE A 5 14.35 43.51 -17.66
CA ILE A 5 13.87 42.85 -16.44
C ILE A 5 12.97 41.69 -16.88
N LEU A 6 13.35 40.45 -16.55
CA LEU A 6 12.51 39.27 -16.73
C LEU A 6 11.55 39.15 -15.52
N LEU A 7 10.26 39.40 -15.74
CA LEU A 7 9.20 39.01 -14.81
C LEU A 7 8.96 37.50 -14.92
N ALA A 8 9.26 36.77 -13.84
CA ALA A 8 8.82 35.39 -13.68
C ALA A 8 7.35 35.38 -13.23
N GLY A 9 6.47 34.84 -14.08
CA GLY A 9 5.06 34.66 -13.79
C GLY A 9 4.83 33.53 -12.79
N LEU A 10 4.27 33.85 -11.63
CA LEU A 10 3.74 32.90 -10.65
C LEU A 10 2.31 32.52 -11.06
N ILE A 11 2.10 31.29 -11.56
CA ILE A 11 0.75 30.78 -11.82
C ILE A 11 0.25 30.08 -10.55
N LEU A 12 -0.73 30.70 -9.90
CA LEU A 12 -1.45 30.18 -8.74
C LEU A 12 -2.60 29.28 -9.23
N GLY A 13 -2.41 27.97 -9.24
CA GLY A 13 -3.46 27.00 -9.57
C GLY A 13 -4.42 26.81 -8.40
N ILE A 14 -5.65 27.33 -8.50
CA ILE A 14 -6.73 27.11 -7.53
C ILE A 14 -7.37 25.75 -7.83
N ALA A 15 -7.17 24.76 -6.94
CA ALA A 15 -7.89 23.50 -7.00
C ALA A 15 -9.31 23.70 -6.43
N THR A 16 -10.32 23.62 -7.28
CA THR A 16 -11.73 23.62 -6.87
C THR A 16 -12.09 22.28 -6.22
N TYR A 17 -12.53 22.30 -4.96
CA TYR A 17 -13.06 21.14 -4.26
C TYR A 17 -14.52 20.91 -4.66
N SER A 18 -14.78 19.91 -5.51
CA SER A 18 -16.13 19.42 -5.74
C SER A 18 -16.56 18.55 -4.56
N TYR A 19 -17.62 18.95 -3.86
CA TYR A 19 -18.27 18.15 -2.81
C TYR A 19 -19.03 16.99 -3.48
N ALA A 20 -18.56 15.76 -3.26
CA ALA A 20 -19.27 14.55 -3.68
C ALA A 20 -20.29 14.13 -2.61
N GLY A 21 -21.52 13.87 -3.05
CA GLY A 21 -22.64 13.39 -2.22
C GLY A 21 -22.44 12.00 -1.62
N PRO A 22 -23.48 11.43 -0.97
CA PRO A 22 -23.35 10.30 -0.06
C PRO A 22 -22.77 9.07 -0.78
N SER A 23 -21.66 8.58 -0.23
CA SER A 23 -20.90 7.46 -0.75
C SER A 23 -21.67 6.15 -0.59
N ASN A 24 -22.10 5.57 -1.72
CA ASN A 24 -22.18 4.11 -1.86
C ASN A 24 -20.87 3.54 -1.30
N HIS A 25 -20.94 2.58 -0.38
CA HIS A 25 -19.76 1.90 0.16
C HIS A 25 -19.11 1.04 -0.93
N ALA A 26 -18.47 1.69 -1.92
CA ALA A 26 -17.68 1.03 -2.93
C ALA A 26 -16.57 0.28 -2.22
N GLN A 27 -16.49 -1.03 -2.46
CA GLN A 27 -15.31 -1.79 -2.06
C GLN A 27 -14.07 -1.15 -2.72
N PRO A 28 -12.92 -1.06 -2.03
CA PRO A 28 -11.73 -0.44 -2.54
C PRO A 28 -11.30 -1.34 -3.69
N GLN A 29 -11.23 -0.77 -4.88
CA GLN A 29 -10.72 -1.53 -6.01
C GLN A 29 -9.27 -1.92 -5.70
N PRO A 30 -8.86 -3.16 -6.01
CA PRO A 30 -7.47 -3.57 -5.82
C PRO A 30 -6.51 -2.61 -6.52
N GLN A 31 -5.55 -2.08 -5.77
CA GLN A 31 -4.53 -1.18 -6.30
C GLN A 31 -3.39 -2.00 -6.90
N ARG A 32 -3.17 -1.86 -8.20
CA ARG A 32 -2.00 -2.47 -8.86
C ARG A 32 -0.74 -1.68 -8.55
N LEU A 33 0.29 -2.39 -8.11
CA LEU A 33 1.57 -1.86 -7.74
C LEU A 33 2.55 -1.97 -8.91
N HIS A 34 3.26 -0.89 -9.15
CA HIS A 34 4.29 -0.81 -10.19
C HIS A 34 5.58 -0.29 -9.58
N PHE A 35 6.67 -1.01 -9.81
CA PHE A 35 8.00 -0.52 -9.46
C PHE A 35 8.39 0.61 -10.41
N ALA A 36 9.08 1.63 -9.89
CA ALA A 36 9.67 2.64 -10.75
C ALA A 36 10.75 2.01 -11.64
N ARG A 37 11.01 2.61 -12.80
CA ARG A 37 12.03 2.08 -13.71
C ARG A 37 13.39 2.00 -13.00
N GLY A 38 13.99 0.81 -13.02
CA GLY A 38 15.29 0.56 -12.38
C GLY A 38 15.22 0.31 -10.86
N THR A 39 14.02 0.31 -10.25
CA THR A 39 13.86 -0.08 -8.84
C THR A 39 13.24 -1.47 -8.73
N ASN A 40 13.59 -2.18 -7.65
CA ASN A 40 13.02 -3.47 -7.29
C ASN A 40 12.21 -3.39 -5.99
N SER A 41 11.96 -2.17 -5.51
CA SER A 41 11.23 -1.94 -4.27
C SER A 41 10.29 -0.74 -4.40
N LEU A 42 9.24 -0.77 -3.58
CA LEU A 42 8.28 0.32 -3.44
C LEU A 42 7.78 0.38 -1.99
N VAL A 43 7.35 1.58 -1.60
CA VAL A 43 6.76 1.86 -0.28
C VAL A 43 5.39 2.50 -0.49
N ILE A 44 4.38 1.93 0.15
CA ILE A 44 3.02 2.45 0.14
C ILE A 44 2.66 2.84 1.56
N LYS A 45 2.06 4.02 1.72
CA LYS A 45 1.45 4.43 2.98
C LYS A 45 -0.06 4.34 2.84
N GLY A 46 -0.71 3.84 3.88
CA GLY A 46 -2.15 3.69 3.89
C GLY A 46 -2.72 3.92 5.28
N HIS A 47 -4.04 3.81 5.37
CA HIS A 47 -4.77 3.87 6.63
C HIS A 47 -5.76 2.71 6.69
N LEU A 48 -5.73 1.95 7.79
CA LEU A 48 -6.71 0.90 8.04
C LEU A 48 -7.85 1.51 8.85
N GLY A 49 -9.08 1.44 8.32
CA GLY A 49 -10.28 1.86 9.02
C GLY A 49 -10.79 0.83 10.03
N LYS A 50 -11.70 1.26 10.90
CA LYS A 50 -12.31 0.41 11.95
C LYS A 50 -13.20 -0.71 11.38
N ARG A 51 -13.70 -0.54 10.15
CA ARG A 51 -14.55 -1.50 9.44
C ARG A 51 -13.92 -1.87 8.12
N TYR A 52 -14.27 -3.06 7.63
CA TYR A 52 -14.11 -3.44 6.23
C TYR A 52 -14.63 -2.34 5.31
N PRO A 53 -14.08 -2.22 4.11
CA PRO A 53 -13.19 -3.19 3.44
C PRO A 53 -11.69 -2.99 3.69
N ARG A 54 -10.92 -4.09 3.70
CA ARG A 54 -9.45 -4.06 3.78
C ARG A 54 -8.87 -3.55 2.46
N PRO A 55 -7.79 -2.75 2.47
CA PRO A 55 -7.09 -2.39 1.24
C PRO A 55 -6.48 -3.65 0.62
N VAL A 56 -6.58 -3.72 -0.72
CA VAL A 56 -6.07 -4.82 -1.53
C VAL A 56 -5.05 -4.26 -2.50
N TYR A 57 -3.88 -4.90 -2.57
CA TYR A 57 -2.81 -4.56 -3.50
C TYR A 57 -2.49 -5.75 -4.40
N ILE A 58 -2.15 -5.46 -5.65
CA ILE A 58 -1.73 -6.47 -6.63
C ILE A 58 -0.30 -6.17 -7.06
N VAL A 59 0.62 -7.11 -6.85
CA VAL A 59 1.99 -7.01 -7.38
C VAL A 59 2.23 -8.14 -8.37
N LYS A 60 2.75 -7.79 -9.55
CA LYS A 60 3.14 -8.78 -10.56
C LYS A 60 4.59 -9.21 -10.32
N THR A 61 4.85 -10.51 -10.28
CA THR A 61 6.19 -11.08 -10.20
C THR A 61 6.51 -11.93 -11.43
N GLN A 62 7.79 -12.14 -11.68
CA GLN A 62 8.30 -13.10 -12.65
C GLN A 62 8.64 -14.44 -11.98
N ALA A 63 8.70 -15.52 -12.78
CA ALA A 63 9.18 -16.81 -12.29
C ALA A 63 10.66 -16.72 -11.92
N GLY A 64 11.06 -17.32 -10.80
CA GLY A 64 12.40 -17.26 -10.21
C GLY A 64 12.67 -16.02 -9.36
N GLN A 65 11.77 -15.03 -9.35
CA GLN A 65 11.96 -13.78 -8.60
C GLN A 65 11.62 -13.97 -7.11
N ARG A 66 12.45 -13.45 -6.21
CA ARG A 66 12.18 -13.49 -4.77
C ARG A 66 11.34 -12.28 -4.36
N LEU A 67 10.15 -12.53 -3.82
CA LEU A 67 9.24 -11.50 -3.32
C LEU A 67 9.37 -11.40 -1.79
N THR A 68 9.50 -10.18 -1.29
CA THR A 68 9.42 -9.86 0.15
C THR A 68 8.39 -8.75 0.36
N ILE A 69 7.45 -8.98 1.27
CA ILE A 69 6.40 -8.02 1.63
C ILE A 69 6.46 -7.79 3.13
N ARG A 70 6.48 -6.53 3.57
CA ARG A 70 6.50 -6.14 4.99
C ARG A 70 5.47 -5.07 5.27
N ALA A 71 4.72 -5.19 6.35
CA ALA A 71 3.82 -4.16 6.83
C ALA A 71 4.19 -3.72 8.25
N GLN A 72 4.09 -2.43 8.54
CA GLN A 72 4.29 -1.89 9.88
C GLN A 72 3.33 -0.74 10.19
N GLY A 73 2.94 -0.58 11.46
CA GLY A 73 2.17 0.56 11.93
C GLY A 73 3.05 1.82 11.97
N LEU A 74 2.47 2.98 11.64
CA LEU A 74 3.19 4.27 11.58
C LEU A 74 2.86 5.23 12.74
N SER A 75 2.08 4.80 13.74
CA SER A 75 1.78 5.66 14.89
C SER A 75 3.03 5.87 15.74
N LYS A 76 3.29 7.12 16.14
CA LYS A 76 4.32 7.47 17.12
C LYS A 76 3.95 7.07 18.55
N SER A 77 2.65 6.89 18.80
CA SER A 77 2.12 6.44 20.09
C SER A 77 2.01 4.92 20.05
N VAL A 78 2.79 4.22 20.86
CA VAL A 78 2.87 2.74 20.88
C VAL A 78 1.50 2.12 21.19
N ASP A 79 0.76 2.71 22.11
CA ASP A 79 -0.61 2.37 22.51
C ASP A 79 -1.66 2.56 21.40
N LYS A 80 -1.38 3.44 20.42
CA LYS A 80 -2.26 3.72 19.27
C LYS A 80 -1.74 3.13 17.97
N SER A 81 -0.63 2.38 18.04
CA SER A 81 -0.06 1.77 16.84
C SER A 81 -0.77 0.47 16.52
N ILE A 82 -1.18 0.34 15.27
CA ILE A 82 -1.68 -0.92 14.75
C ILE A 82 -0.53 -1.91 14.59
N VAL A 83 -0.82 -3.18 14.84
CA VAL A 83 0.03 -4.30 14.43
C VAL A 83 -0.59 -4.84 13.13
N PRO A 84 -0.02 -4.55 11.95
CA PRO A 84 -0.62 -4.99 10.70
C PRO A 84 -0.41 -6.50 10.47
N LEU A 85 -1.35 -7.08 9.72
CA LEU A 85 -1.25 -8.42 9.14
C LEU A 85 -1.34 -8.30 7.63
N ILE A 86 -0.53 -9.07 6.92
CA ILE A 86 -0.67 -9.24 5.47
C ILE A 86 -1.25 -10.61 5.16
N PHE A 87 -2.14 -10.64 4.17
CA PHE A 87 -2.75 -11.85 3.64
C PHE A 87 -2.34 -11.95 2.18
N VAL A 88 -1.45 -12.90 1.86
CA VAL A 88 -0.87 -13.02 0.52
C VAL A 88 -1.46 -14.23 -0.21
N THR A 89 -2.08 -13.99 -1.36
CA THR A 89 -2.57 -15.03 -2.27
C THR A 89 -1.68 -15.06 -3.52
N PRO A 90 -1.01 -16.19 -3.82
CA PRO A 90 -0.16 -16.31 -5.00
C PRO A 90 -0.99 -16.50 -6.29
N PRO A 91 -0.40 -16.34 -7.49
CA PRO A 91 -1.13 -16.24 -8.77
C PRO A 91 -1.99 -17.46 -9.16
N GLN A 92 -1.67 -18.64 -8.64
CA GLN A 92 -2.38 -19.89 -8.94
C GLN A 92 -2.65 -20.72 -7.67
N GLY A 93 -2.61 -20.09 -6.49
CA GLY A 93 -2.73 -20.81 -5.23
C GLY A 93 -3.89 -20.31 -4.38
N LYS A 94 -4.19 -21.10 -3.35
CA LYS A 94 -5.02 -20.64 -2.24
C LYS A 94 -4.16 -19.73 -1.37
N TYR A 95 -4.84 -18.89 -0.60
CA TYR A 95 -4.22 -18.16 0.48
C TYR A 95 -3.37 -19.11 1.35
N ASP A 96 -2.11 -18.75 1.59
CA ASP A 96 -1.11 -19.61 2.25
C ASP A 96 -1.28 -19.66 3.78
N GLY A 97 -2.36 -19.11 4.32
CA GLY A 97 -2.67 -19.20 5.75
C GLY A 97 -1.81 -18.31 6.66
N ASP A 98 -0.62 -17.90 6.22
CA ASP A 98 0.28 -17.08 7.01
C ASP A 98 -0.27 -15.68 7.20
N LYS A 99 -0.50 -15.34 8.47
CA LYS A 99 -0.96 -14.03 8.95
C LYS A 99 0.18 -13.43 9.75
N THR A 100 1.10 -12.82 9.03
CA THR A 100 2.29 -12.23 9.61
C THR A 100 2.36 -10.75 9.22
N ALA A 101 3.30 -10.01 9.81
CA ALA A 101 3.66 -8.68 9.33
C ALA A 101 4.62 -8.75 8.12
N GLU A 102 5.17 -9.94 7.83
CA GLU A 102 6.24 -10.14 6.86
C GLU A 102 6.07 -11.48 6.11
N TYR A 103 6.19 -11.44 4.79
CA TYR A 103 6.01 -12.59 3.90
C TYR A 103 7.18 -12.65 2.92
N HIS A 104 7.69 -13.86 2.71
CA HIS A 104 8.73 -14.14 1.73
C HIS A 104 8.36 -15.34 0.89
N THR A 105 8.68 -15.27 -0.40
CA THR A 105 8.53 -16.41 -1.30
C THR A 105 9.50 -16.30 -2.45
N ASP A 106 10.02 -17.44 -2.90
CA ASP A 106 10.67 -17.55 -4.21
C ASP A 106 9.56 -17.89 -5.21
N SER A 107 9.24 -16.95 -6.10
CA SER A 107 8.10 -17.07 -6.99
C SER A 107 8.37 -18.12 -8.06
N THR A 108 7.82 -19.32 -7.90
CA THR A 108 8.04 -20.42 -8.87
C THR A 108 7.33 -20.20 -10.20
N LYS A 109 6.37 -19.28 -10.25
CA LYS A 109 5.56 -18.94 -11.44
C LYS A 109 5.34 -17.45 -11.52
N ALA A 110 5.39 -16.90 -12.73
CA ALA A 110 5.02 -15.51 -12.96
C ALA A 110 3.52 -15.30 -12.74
N GLY A 111 3.15 -14.12 -12.23
CA GLY A 111 1.75 -13.72 -12.13
C GLY A 111 1.48 -12.67 -11.05
N ASP A 112 0.20 -12.47 -10.78
CA ASP A 112 -0.28 -11.47 -9.83
C ASP A 112 -0.42 -12.07 -8.42
N TYR A 113 0.38 -11.57 -7.49
CA TYR A 113 0.16 -11.78 -6.06
C TYR A 113 -0.84 -10.75 -5.57
N ARG A 114 -1.81 -11.22 -4.80
CA ARG A 114 -2.81 -10.38 -4.15
C ARG A 114 -2.51 -10.26 -2.66
N ILE A 115 -2.43 -9.03 -2.17
CA ILE A 115 -2.03 -8.69 -0.81
C ILE A 115 -3.19 -7.93 -0.15
N GLU A 116 -3.78 -8.48 0.90
CA GLU A 116 -4.66 -7.70 1.78
C GLU A 116 -3.90 -7.25 3.01
N VAL A 117 -4.18 -6.05 3.50
CA VAL A 117 -3.64 -5.58 4.77
C VAL A 117 -4.77 -5.46 5.80
N GLY A 118 -4.57 -6.02 6.98
CA GLY A 118 -5.50 -5.91 8.10
C GLY A 118 -4.79 -5.57 9.40
N VAL A 119 -5.54 -5.52 10.49
CA VAL A 119 -5.01 -5.30 11.84
C VAL A 119 -5.06 -6.59 12.64
N ASN A 120 -3.98 -6.92 13.33
CA ASN A 120 -3.93 -7.97 14.34
C ASN A 120 -4.59 -7.48 15.64
N GLN A 121 -5.90 -7.67 15.76
CA GLN A 121 -6.66 -7.28 16.96
C GLN A 121 -6.29 -8.07 18.22
N MET A 122 -5.50 -9.15 18.10
CA MET A 122 -4.97 -9.88 19.25
C MET A 122 -3.67 -9.28 19.79
N ALA A 123 -2.97 -8.45 18.99
CA ALA A 123 -1.67 -7.88 19.34
C ALA A 123 -1.71 -6.35 19.55
N THR A 124 -2.87 -5.71 19.38
CA THR A 124 -3.05 -4.27 19.62
C THR A 124 -4.48 -3.94 20.00
N ASN A 125 -4.64 -2.88 20.81
CA ASN A 125 -5.94 -2.27 21.10
C ASN A 125 -6.35 -1.24 20.02
N ALA A 126 -5.46 -0.92 19.08
CA ALA A 126 -5.77 -0.04 17.97
C ALA A 126 -6.67 -0.74 16.95
N HIS A 127 -7.86 -0.17 16.70
CA HIS A 127 -8.79 -0.68 15.70
C HIS A 127 -8.61 -0.07 14.31
N ASN A 128 -7.85 1.02 14.23
CA ASN A 128 -7.55 1.75 13.01
C ASN A 128 -6.19 2.42 13.15
N GLY A 129 -5.61 2.84 12.03
CA GLY A 129 -4.36 3.57 12.07
C GLY A 129 -3.61 3.59 10.75
N PRO A 130 -2.60 4.46 10.65
CA PRO A 130 -1.72 4.52 9.50
C PRO A 130 -0.77 3.31 9.49
N PHE A 131 -0.49 2.81 8.30
CA PHE A 131 0.51 1.77 8.07
C PHE A 131 1.41 2.12 6.90
N GLU A 132 2.51 1.39 6.82
CA GLU A 132 3.42 1.34 5.69
C GLU A 132 3.51 -0.11 5.19
N LEU A 133 3.37 -0.31 3.88
CA LEU A 133 3.61 -1.57 3.20
C LEU A 133 4.84 -1.41 2.31
N ARG A 134 5.82 -2.27 2.49
CA ARG A 134 7.05 -2.33 1.68
C ARG A 134 7.02 -3.61 0.87
N VAL A 135 7.30 -3.49 -0.42
CA VAL A 135 7.37 -4.65 -1.33
C VAL A 135 8.71 -4.60 -2.04
N TYR A 136 9.41 -5.74 -2.07
CA TYR A 136 10.69 -5.95 -2.71
C TYR A 136 10.61 -7.16 -3.63
N ALA A 137 11.17 -7.08 -4.82
CA ALA A 137 11.13 -8.15 -5.80
C ALA A 137 12.53 -8.33 -6.44
N HIS A 138 13.30 -9.28 -5.94
CA HIS A 138 14.72 -9.51 -6.27
C HIS A 138 14.91 -10.56 -7.36
#